data_AF-A0A0U5AZ23-F1
#
_entry.id   AF-A0A0U5AZ23-F1
#
_cell.length_a   1.000
_cell.length_b   1.000
_cell.length_c   1.000
_cell.angle_alpha   90.00
_cell.angle_beta   90.00
_cell.angle_gamma   90.00
#
_symmetry.space_group_name_H-M   'P 1'
#
loop_
_entity.id
_entity.type
_entity.pdbx_description
1 polymer ?
#
loop_
_entity_poly.entity_id
_entity_poly.type
_entity_poly.pdbx_seq_one_letter_code
_entity_poly.pdbx_strand_id
1 'polypeptide(L)'
;MIKKIIPLMSVILILFLGWVFTGEAAKKKGHPKIGDMITEDPQVCVSCHEGKVKEWEKGPHGLNQVRCFICHGDLEKRFERVAKPSNCVMCHADKVEDLKKAKKSNCFVCHTGHTLEVKPGSKNIHK
;
A
#
# COMPACT_ATOMS: atom_id res chain seq x y z
N MET A 1 14.82 -23.34 -57.55
CA MET A 1 14.29 -22.19 -56.80
C MET A 1 13.78 -22.54 -55.37
N ILE A 2 14.17 -23.69 -54.79
CA ILE A 2 13.58 -24.19 -53.52
C ILE A 2 14.50 -23.96 -52.30
N LYS A 3 15.81 -23.75 -52.50
CA LYS A 3 16.79 -23.66 -51.40
C LYS A 3 16.86 -22.31 -50.67
N LYS A 4 16.26 -21.24 -51.21
CA LYS A 4 16.27 -19.88 -50.60
C LYS A 4 15.04 -19.58 -49.72
N ILE A 5 14.03 -20.45 -49.71
CA ILE A 5 12.77 -20.25 -48.98
C ILE A 5 12.83 -20.84 -47.55
N ILE A 6 13.65 -21.87 -47.36
CA ILE A 6 13.82 -22.60 -46.09
C ILE A 6 14.32 -21.70 -44.92
N PRO A 7 15.35 -20.84 -45.07
CA PRO A 7 15.80 -20.03 -43.94
C PRO A 7 14.80 -18.91 -43.61
N LEU A 8 13.96 -18.51 -44.57
CA LEU A 8 12.98 -17.45 -44.37
C LEU A 8 11.75 -17.96 -43.61
N MET A 9 11.30 -19.20 -43.86
CA MET A 9 10.19 -19.82 -43.12
C MET A 9 10.56 -20.17 -41.67
N SER A 10 11.82 -20.54 -41.40
CA SER A 10 12.28 -20.85 -40.03
C SER A 10 12.39 -19.61 -39.15
N VAL A 11 12.75 -18.45 -39.71
CA VAL A 11 12.82 -17.18 -38.97
C VAL A 11 11.42 -16.65 -38.63
N ILE A 12 10.44 -16.84 -39.53
CA ILE A 12 9.05 -16.43 -39.30
C ILE A 12 8.40 -17.27 -38.19
N LEU A 13 8.67 -18.58 -38.13
CA LEU A 13 8.12 -19.45 -37.08
C LEU A 13 8.66 -19.09 -35.67
N ILE A 14 9.92 -18.70 -35.57
CA ILE A 14 10.55 -18.26 -34.30
C ILE A 14 10.01 -16.88 -33.87
N LEU A 15 9.70 -15.99 -34.81
CA LEU A 15 9.08 -14.70 -34.53
C LEU A 15 7.61 -14.81 -34.11
N PHE A 16 6.87 -15.83 -34.60
CA PHE A 16 5.50 -16.11 -34.13
C PHE A 16 5.45 -16.76 -32.74
N LEU A 17 6.43 -17.60 -32.38
CA LEU A 17 6.53 -18.20 -31.04
C LEU A 17 6.89 -17.18 -29.94
N GLY A 18 7.56 -16.09 -30.29
CA GLY A 18 7.93 -15.02 -29.35
C GLY A 18 6.78 -14.09 -28.92
N TRP A 19 5.64 -14.13 -29.63
CA TRP A 19 4.51 -13.22 -29.39
C TRP A 19 3.39 -13.81 -28.51
N VAL A 20 3.41 -15.13 -28.25
CA VAL A 20 2.36 -15.80 -27.46
C VAL A 20 2.56 -15.65 -25.95
N PHE A 21 3.70 -15.12 -25.49
CA PHE A 21 3.96 -14.81 -24.08
C PHE A 21 3.74 -13.34 -23.72
N THR A 22 2.71 -12.69 -24.27
CA THR A 22 2.14 -11.52 -23.58
C THR A 22 1.27 -12.02 -22.44
N GLY A 23 1.91 -12.43 -21.35
CA GLY A 23 1.20 -12.71 -20.10
C GLY A 23 0.44 -11.45 -19.70
N GLU A 24 -0.89 -11.51 -19.75
CA GLU A 24 -1.75 -10.45 -19.26
C GLU A 24 -1.37 -10.19 -17.80
N ALA A 25 -0.70 -9.06 -17.54
CA ALA A 25 -0.29 -8.71 -16.19
C ALA A 25 -1.56 -8.63 -15.33
N ALA A 26 -1.71 -9.59 -14.40
CA ALA A 26 -2.86 -9.67 -13.51
C ALA A 26 -3.03 -8.32 -12.81
N LYS A 27 -4.08 -7.58 -13.20
CA LYS A 27 -4.40 -6.27 -12.65
C LYS A 27 -4.53 -6.43 -11.14
N LYS A 28 -3.58 -5.85 -10.39
CA LYS A 28 -3.53 -5.91 -8.92
C LYS A 28 -4.86 -5.37 -8.41
N LYS A 29 -5.75 -6.26 -7.96
CA LYS A 29 -7.07 -5.88 -7.46
C LYS A 29 -6.86 -4.98 -6.22
N GLY A 30 -7.28 -3.72 -6.31
CA GLY A 30 -7.28 -2.79 -5.19
C GLY A 30 -8.22 -3.24 -4.08
N HIS A 31 -8.39 -2.41 -3.03
CA HIS A 31 -9.45 -2.63 -2.05
C HIS A 31 -10.80 -2.82 -2.77
N PRO A 32 -11.65 -3.78 -2.35
CA PRO A 32 -12.98 -3.92 -2.95
C PRO A 32 -13.75 -2.59 -2.86
N LYS A 33 -14.58 -2.31 -3.87
CA LYS A 33 -15.46 -1.14 -3.80
C LYS A 33 -16.40 -1.31 -2.61
N ILE A 34 -16.37 -0.38 -1.67
CA ILE A 34 -17.22 -0.44 -0.48
C ILE A 34 -18.54 0.31 -0.71
N GLY A 35 -19.20 0.08 -1.85
CA GLY A 35 -20.52 0.62 -2.20
C GLY A 35 -20.75 2.10 -1.86
N ASP A 36 -22.01 2.46 -1.57
CA ASP A 36 -22.42 3.77 -1.04
C ASP A 36 -22.23 3.86 0.49
N MET A 37 -21.44 2.96 1.09
CA MET A 37 -21.24 2.97 2.54
C MET A 37 -20.51 4.26 2.92
N ILE A 38 -21.10 5.01 3.84
CA ILE A 38 -20.56 6.28 4.32
C ILE A 38 -19.13 6.06 4.78
N THR A 39 -18.17 6.59 4.01
CA THR A 39 -16.72 6.42 4.25
C THR A 39 -16.25 7.06 5.55
N GLU A 40 -17.13 7.83 6.21
CA GLU A 40 -16.89 8.47 7.51
C GLU A 40 -17.14 7.54 8.70
N ASP A 41 -17.81 6.40 8.51
CA ASP A 41 -18.11 5.44 9.57
C ASP A 41 -16.97 4.40 9.70
N PRO A 42 -16.23 4.39 10.83
CA PRO A 42 -15.22 3.35 11.11
C PRO A 42 -15.79 1.92 11.07
N GLN A 43 -17.10 1.75 11.27
CA GLN A 43 -17.76 0.45 11.20
C GLN A 43 -17.72 -0.17 9.80
N VAL A 44 -17.54 0.63 8.75
CA VAL A 44 -17.35 0.10 7.40
C VAL A 44 -16.09 -0.77 7.33
N CYS A 45 -15.01 -0.32 7.98
CA CYS A 45 -13.75 -1.07 8.04
C CYS A 45 -13.84 -2.30 8.95
N VAL A 46 -14.55 -2.21 10.08
CA VAL A 46 -14.61 -3.31 11.07
C VAL A 46 -15.24 -4.59 10.50
N SER A 47 -16.19 -4.45 9.57
CA SER A 47 -16.88 -5.57 8.93
C SER A 47 -15.95 -6.63 8.33
N CYS A 48 -14.77 -6.20 7.84
CA CYS A 48 -13.76 -7.07 7.24
C CYS A 48 -12.41 -7.04 7.99
N HIS A 49 -12.15 -5.99 8.77
CA HIS A 49 -10.86 -5.75 9.44
C HIS A 49 -10.97 -5.70 10.97
N GLU A 50 -11.90 -6.46 11.57
CA GLU A 50 -12.15 -6.48 13.03
C GLU A 50 -10.87 -6.54 13.87
N GLY A 51 -9.97 -7.47 13.57
CA GLY A 51 -8.71 -7.59 14.32
C GLY A 51 -7.82 -6.34 14.24
N LYS A 52 -7.83 -5.64 13.10
CA LYS A 52 -7.05 -4.41 12.90
C LYS A 52 -7.69 -3.21 13.57
N VAL A 53 -9.02 -3.15 13.60
CA VAL A 53 -9.75 -2.15 14.37
C VAL A 53 -9.47 -2.34 15.87
N LYS A 54 -9.54 -3.58 16.39
CA LYS A 54 -9.18 -3.86 17.80
C LYS A 54 -7.72 -3.52 18.15
N GLU A 55 -6.79 -3.66 17.21
CA GLU A 55 -5.40 -3.17 17.38
C GLU A 55 -5.37 -1.64 17.43
N TRP A 56 -6.02 -0.97 16.48
CA TRP A 56 -6.09 0.49 16.39
C TRP A 56 -6.70 1.13 17.65
N GLU A 57 -7.81 0.57 18.15
CA GLU A 57 -8.51 1.03 19.36
C GLU A 57 -7.62 1.06 20.61
N LYS A 58 -6.60 0.19 20.68
CA LYS A 58 -5.64 0.15 21.79
C LYS A 58 -4.59 1.25 21.70
N GLY A 59 -4.36 1.79 20.50
CA GLY A 59 -3.36 2.83 20.25
C GLY A 59 -3.91 4.24 20.52
N PRO A 60 -3.04 5.26 20.67
CA PRO A 60 -3.46 6.64 20.90
C PRO A 60 -4.41 7.18 19.83
N HIS A 61 -4.21 6.82 18.58
CA HIS A 61 -5.08 7.25 17.48
C HIS A 61 -6.50 6.67 17.59
N GLY A 62 -6.63 5.42 18.05
CA GLY A 62 -7.93 4.81 18.34
C GLY A 62 -8.65 5.48 19.50
N LEU A 63 -7.93 5.70 20.60
CA LEU A 63 -8.46 6.39 21.77
C LEU A 63 -8.93 7.83 21.44
N ASN A 64 -8.26 8.50 20.51
CA ASN A 64 -8.61 9.85 20.05
C ASN A 64 -9.49 9.86 18.78
N GLN A 65 -10.06 8.71 18.39
CA GLN A 65 -11.02 8.60 17.29
C GLN A 65 -10.50 9.13 15.93
N VAL A 66 -9.19 9.03 15.69
CA VAL A 66 -8.60 9.40 14.40
C VAL A 66 -9.02 8.37 13.35
N ARG A 67 -9.92 8.78 12.47
CA ARG A 67 -10.58 7.92 11.48
C ARG A 67 -9.59 7.21 10.55
N CYS A 68 -9.95 6.00 10.11
CA CYS A 68 -9.09 5.13 9.29
C CYS A 68 -8.59 5.80 8.01
N PHE A 69 -9.45 6.58 7.34
CA PHE A 69 -9.14 7.27 6.09
C PHE A 69 -8.10 8.39 6.24
N ILE A 70 -7.82 8.87 7.46
CA ILE A 70 -6.75 9.85 7.69
C ILE A 70 -5.40 9.23 7.32
N CYS A 71 -5.17 7.99 7.72
CA CYS A 71 -3.95 7.25 7.42
C CYS A 71 -4.02 6.52 6.07
N HIS A 72 -5.19 5.94 5.75
CA HIS A 72 -5.35 5.07 4.58
C HIS A 72 -5.89 5.77 3.34
N GLY A 73 -6.23 7.06 3.41
CA GLY A 73 -6.84 7.80 2.31
C GLY A 73 -8.30 7.43 2.04
N ASP A 74 -8.91 8.11 1.06
CA ASP A 74 -10.28 7.78 0.64
C ASP A 74 -10.33 6.43 -0.07
N LEU A 75 -11.42 5.70 0.12
CA LEU A 75 -11.63 4.35 -0.41
C LEU A 75 -11.84 4.30 -1.93
N GLU A 76 -11.87 5.46 -2.60
CA GLU A 76 -12.18 5.57 -4.02
C GLU A 76 -10.94 5.74 -4.89
N LYS A 77 -10.14 6.78 -4.64
CA LYS A 77 -9.06 7.23 -5.53
C LYS A 77 -7.70 7.21 -4.86
N ARG A 78 -7.65 7.40 -3.54
CA ARG A 78 -6.41 7.60 -2.80
C ARG A 78 -6.17 6.56 -1.72
N PHE A 79 -6.78 5.38 -1.85
CA PHE A 79 -6.62 4.32 -0.85
C PHE A 79 -5.19 3.77 -0.83
N GLU A 80 -4.61 3.74 0.35
CA GLU A 80 -3.30 3.20 0.64
C GLU A 80 -3.42 2.09 1.69
N ARG A 81 -3.18 0.84 1.27
CA ARG A 81 -3.19 -0.31 2.20
C ARG A 81 -2.21 -0.13 3.36
N VAL A 82 -1.09 0.55 3.11
CA VAL A 82 -0.10 0.93 4.13
C VAL A 82 0.07 2.44 4.03
N ALA A 83 -0.19 3.14 5.11
CA ALA A 83 -0.07 4.59 5.16
C ALA A 83 1.34 5.07 4.80
N LYS A 84 1.45 6.19 4.09
CA LYS A 84 2.72 6.84 3.79
C LYS A 84 3.02 7.95 4.80
N PRO A 85 4.28 8.40 4.91
CA PRO A 85 4.64 9.57 5.72
C PRO A 85 3.82 10.82 5.37
N SER A 86 3.37 10.97 4.12
CA SER A 86 2.49 12.06 3.70
C SER A 86 1.14 12.08 4.41
N ASN A 87 0.63 10.94 4.88
CA ASN A 87 -0.61 10.90 5.68
C ASN A 87 -0.40 11.42 7.11
N CYS A 88 0.85 11.42 7.59
CA CYS A 88 1.18 11.83 8.95
C CYS A 88 1.51 13.33 9.05
N VAL A 89 1.92 13.95 7.95
CA VAL A 89 2.53 15.29 7.95
C VAL A 89 1.60 16.39 8.46
N MET A 90 0.28 16.23 8.31
CA MET A 90 -0.70 17.22 8.77
C MET A 90 -0.67 17.39 10.30
N CYS A 91 -0.39 16.32 11.05
CA CYS A 91 -0.32 16.35 12.52
C CYS A 91 1.10 16.18 13.08
N HIS A 92 2.00 15.55 12.32
CA HIS A 92 3.33 15.13 12.75
C HIS A 92 4.44 15.63 11.81
N ALA A 93 4.36 16.90 11.39
CA ALA A 93 5.31 17.51 10.45
C ALA A 93 6.77 17.30 10.88
N ASP A 94 7.12 17.64 12.12
CA ASP A 94 8.49 17.51 12.62
C ASP A 94 8.99 16.06 12.61
N LYS A 95 8.11 15.10 12.91
CA LYS A 95 8.47 13.68 12.94
C LYS A 95 8.66 13.13 11.53
N VAL A 96 7.93 13.64 10.55
CA VAL A 96 8.16 13.35 9.12
C VAL A 96 9.49 13.93 8.66
N GLU A 97 9.86 15.13 9.11
CA GLU A 97 11.19 15.70 8.82
C GLU A 97 12.32 14.90 9.47
N ASP A 98 12.15 14.44 10.71
CA ASP A 98 13.13 13.58 11.37
C ASP A 98 13.28 12.22 10.66
N LEU A 99 12.18 11.64 10.17
CA LEU A 99 12.19 10.42 9.36
C LEU A 99 13.03 10.62 8.07
N LYS A 100 12.86 11.76 7.40
CA LYS A 100 13.65 12.13 6.21
C LYS A 100 15.13 12.30 6.53
N LYS A 101 15.47 13.04 7.60
CA LYS A 101 16.86 13.21 8.06
C LYS A 101 17.52 11.88 8.41
N ALA A 102 16.77 10.97 9.05
CA ALA A 102 17.21 9.61 9.38
C ALA A 102 17.23 8.66 8.18
N LYS A 103 16.86 9.14 6.98
CA LYS A 103 16.81 8.39 5.71
C LYS A 103 16.04 7.06 5.84
N LYS A 104 14.91 7.08 6.57
CA LYS A 104 14.03 5.92 6.73
C LYS A 104 12.89 6.00 5.72
N SER A 105 12.45 4.85 5.23
CA SER A 105 11.45 4.76 4.16
C SER A 105 10.03 5.03 4.63
N ASN A 106 9.67 4.60 5.85
CA ASN A 106 8.37 4.84 6.45
C ASN A 106 8.43 4.73 7.99
N CYS A 107 7.37 5.18 8.66
CA CYS A 107 7.23 5.15 10.12
C CYS A 107 7.27 3.72 10.66
N PHE A 108 6.72 2.75 9.89
CA PHE A 108 6.61 1.36 10.29
C PHE A 108 7.92 0.58 10.27
N VAL A 109 9.05 1.21 9.92
CA VAL A 109 10.37 0.62 10.17
C VAL A 109 10.55 0.43 11.68
N CYS A 110 10.18 1.44 12.47
CA CYS A 110 10.33 1.46 13.92
C CYS A 110 9.01 1.31 14.68
N HIS A 111 7.87 1.68 14.07
CA HIS A 111 6.56 1.56 14.72
C HIS A 111 5.79 0.32 14.26
N THR A 112 5.00 -0.28 15.15
CA THR A 112 4.03 -1.34 14.84
C THR A 112 2.85 -0.76 14.06
N GLY A 113 2.12 -1.60 13.33
CA GLY A 113 1.09 -1.15 12.37
C GLY A 113 -0.01 -0.26 12.98
N HIS A 114 -1.11 -0.85 13.43
CA HIS A 114 -2.28 -0.08 13.87
C HIS A 114 -2.16 0.48 15.29
N THR A 115 -1.28 -0.06 16.15
CA THR A 115 -1.01 0.53 17.47
C THR A 115 -0.03 1.70 17.41
N LEU A 116 0.81 1.77 16.36
CA LEU A 116 1.92 2.73 16.22
C LEU A 116 2.91 2.73 17.41
N GLU A 117 2.93 1.67 18.19
CA GLU A 117 3.89 1.50 19.28
C GLU A 117 5.31 1.32 18.75
N VAL A 118 6.30 1.74 19.53
CA VAL A 118 7.70 1.56 19.16
C VAL A 118 8.06 0.08 19.28
N LYS A 119 8.58 -0.51 18.20
CA LYS A 119 9.09 -1.88 18.22
C LYS A 119 10.30 -1.97 19.16
N PRO A 120 10.44 -3.07 19.93
CA PRO A 120 11.61 -3.30 20.77
C PRO A 120 12.93 -3.10 20.02
N GLY A 121 13.89 -2.42 20.65
CA GLY A 121 15.22 -2.16 20.08
C GLY A 121 15.30 -1.02 19.05
N SER A 122 14.19 -0.35 18.73
CA SER A 122 14.22 0.83 17.86
C SER A 122 14.89 2.02 18.56
N LYS A 123 15.80 2.71 17.87
CA LYS A 123 16.41 3.95 18.37
C LYS A 123 15.46 5.13 18.14
N ASN A 124 15.32 6.00 19.15
CA ASN A 124 14.56 7.24 18.99
C ASN A 124 15.32 8.19 18.06
N ILE A 125 14.67 8.60 16.96
CA ILE A 125 15.19 9.56 15.98
C ILE A 125 14.52 10.93 16.09
N HIS A 126 13.47 11.03 16.89
CA HIS A 126 12.66 12.22 17.02
C HIS A 126 13.31 13.18 18.02
N LYS A 127 13.44 14.45 17.61
CA LYS A 127 13.99 15.51 18.44
C LYS A 127 12.93 16.55 18.81
#